data_AF-A0A9E2J8B2-F1
#
_entry.id   AF-A0A9E2J8B2-F1
#
_cell.length_a   1.000
_cell.length_b   1.000
_cell.length_c   1.000
_cell.angle_alpha   90.00
_cell.angle_beta   90.00
_cell.angle_gamma   90.00
#
_symmetry.space_group_name_H-M   'P 1'
#
loop_
_entity.id
_entity.type
_entity.pdbx_description
1 polymer ?
#
loop_
_entity_poly.entity_id
_entity_poly.type
_entity_poly.pdbx_seq_one_letter_code
_entity_poly.pdbx_strand_id
1 'polypeptide(L)' 'MLTNQKKDELKLLLEDCKNSGWIPKHDCNKNLKIISQTHSVNTRHNIVVAQTKQCRICGKEFEESNPEGIYESL' A
#
# COMPACT_ATOMS: atom_id res chain seq x y z
N MET A 1 13.02 5.57 25.07
CA MET A 1 13.37 5.89 23.67
C MET A 1 13.56 4.56 22.94
N LEU A 2 12.58 4.08 22.17
CA LEU A 2 12.54 2.68 21.70
C LEU A 2 11.79 2.47 20.37
N THR A 3 11.92 3.39 19.39
CA THR A 3 11.06 3.35 18.20
C THR A 3 11.78 3.24 16.86
N ASN A 4 13.11 3.34 16.80
CA ASN A 4 13.84 3.28 15.52
C ASN A 4 14.45 1.90 15.20
N GLN A 5 14.98 1.15 16.18
CA GLN A 5 15.66 -0.14 15.93
C GLN A 5 14.77 -1.20 15.27
N LYS A 6 13.50 -1.32 15.67
CA LYS A 6 12.59 -2.35 15.11
C LYS A 6 12.19 -2.07 13.65
N LYS A 7 12.25 -0.80 13.22
CA LYS A 7 11.84 -0.41 11.87
C LYS A 7 12.86 -0.84 10.83
N ASP A 8 14.14 -0.84 11.19
CA ASP A 8 15.23 -1.27 10.33
C ASP A 8 15.29 -2.80 10.20
N GLU A 9 15.09 -3.55 11.29
CA GLU A 9 15.03 -5.03 11.26
C GLU A 9 13.89 -5.55 10.39
N LEU A 10 12.70 -4.94 10.48
CA LEU A 10 11.56 -5.31 9.63
C LEU A 10 11.86 -5.07 8.15
N LYS A 11 12.54 -3.97 7.83
CA LYS A 11 12.90 -3.63 6.45
C LYS A 11 13.89 -4.65 5.87
N LEU A 12 14.90 -5.05 6.65
CA LEU A 12 15.88 -6.07 6.29
C LEU A 12 15.20 -7.42 6.04
N LEU A 13 14.29 -7.85 6.93
CA LEU A 13 13.53 -9.09 6.75
C LEU A 13 12.68 -9.10 5.48
N LEU A 14 12.06 -7.96 5.13
CA LEU A 14 11.30 -7.84 3.89
C LEU A 14 12.21 -7.90 2.64
N GLU A 15 13.41 -7.34 2.71
CA GLU A 15 14.39 -7.42 1.63
C GLU A 15 14.90 -8.85 1.44
N ASP A 16 15.20 -9.55 2.53
CA ASP A 16 15.61 -10.96 2.49
C ASP A 16 14.50 -11.86 1.95
N CYS A 17 13.23 -11.64 2.32
CA CYS A 17 12.09 -12.35 1.75
C CYS A 17 11.93 -12.10 0.24
N LYS A 18 12.26 -10.91 -0.24
CA LYS A 18 12.25 -10.61 -1.69
C LYS A 18 13.39 -11.31 -2.42
N ASN A 19 14.56 -11.43 -1.79
CA ASN A 19 15.77 -12.01 -2.40
C ASN A 19 15.83 -13.56 -2.30
N SER A 20 15.18 -14.15 -1.30
CA SER A 20 15.17 -15.60 -1.05
C SER A 20 14.25 -16.41 -1.98
N GLY A 21 13.53 -15.77 -2.89
CA GLY A 21 12.62 -16.45 -3.81
C GLY A 21 11.33 -16.96 -3.14
N TRP A 22 11.05 -16.55 -1.90
CA TRP A 22 9.81 -16.87 -1.19
C TRP A 22 8.58 -16.33 -1.91
N ILE A 23 8.72 -15.18 -2.58
CA ILE A 23 7.65 -14.56 -3.35
C ILE A 23 7.55 -15.28 -4.70
N PRO A 24 6.44 -15.97 -5.01
CA PRO A 24 6.30 -16.69 -6.26
C PRO A 24 6.32 -15.73 -7.46
N LYS A 25 6.81 -16.19 -8.61
CA LYS A 25 6.73 -15.43 -9.86
C LYS A 25 5.27 -15.20 -10.23
N HIS A 26 4.90 -13.96 -10.50
CA HIS A 26 3.54 -13.58 -10.87
C HIS A 26 3.55 -12.28 -11.67
N ASP A 27 2.47 -12.06 -12.42
CA ASP A 27 2.19 -10.77 -13.05
C ASP A 27 1.46 -9.87 -12.05
N CYS A 28 2.12 -8.78 -11.64
CA CYS A 28 1.55 -7.83 -10.69
C CYS A 28 0.28 -7.18 -11.23
N ASN A 29 0.22 -6.87 -12.52
CA ASN A 29 -0.92 -6.14 -13.12
C ASN A 29 -2.23 -6.92 -13.03
N LYS A 30 -2.15 -8.25 -12.98
CA LYS A 30 -3.30 -9.15 -12.84
C LYS A 30 -3.73 -9.37 -11.39
N ASN A 31 -2.92 -8.94 -10.42
CA ASN A 31 -3.12 -9.23 -9.00
C ASN A 31 -3.20 -7.96 -8.14
N LEU A 32 -3.63 -6.84 -8.73
CA LEU A 32 -3.75 -5.57 -8.02
C LEU A 32 -5.00 -5.55 -7.12
N LYS A 33 -4.88 -4.90 -5.97
CA LYS A 33 -5.99 -4.39 -5.16
C LYS A 33 -5.84 -2.88 -5.03
N ILE A 34 -6.95 -2.19 -4.90
CA ILE A 34 -6.96 -0.76 -4.58
C ILE A 34 -6.87 -0.64 -3.06
N ILE A 35 -6.00 0.24 -2.60
CA ILE A 35 -5.89 0.67 -1.22
C ILE A 35 -6.30 2.13 -1.18
N SER A 36 -7.24 2.46 -0.31
CA SER A 36 -7.71 3.83 -0.11
C SER A 36 -7.22 4.32 1.24
N GLN A 37 -6.51 5.44 1.25
CA GLN A 37 -6.28 6.19 2.47
C GLN A 37 -7.49 7.06 2.71
N THR A 38 -8.11 6.89 3.88
CA THR A 38 -9.31 7.64 4.26
C THR A 38 -9.02 8.56 5.43
N HIS A 39 -9.59 9.77 5.41
CA HIS A 39 -9.61 10.67 6.54
C HIS A 39 -11.05 10.78 7.07
N SER A 40 -11.23 10.64 8.39
CA SER A 40 -12.53 10.85 9.00
C SER A 40 -12.81 12.35 9.12
N VAL A 41 -13.91 12.81 8.54
CA VAL A 41 -14.34 14.22 8.70
C VAL A 41 -15.29 14.39 9.87
N ASN A 42 -15.96 13.32 10.27
CA ASN A 42 -16.76 13.21 11.49
C ASN A 42 -17.02 11.73 11.82
N THR A 43 -17.76 11.46 12.90
CA THR A 43 -18.06 10.10 13.38
C THR A 43 -18.84 9.22 12.39
N ARG A 44 -19.38 9.78 11.30
CA ARG A 44 -20.22 9.08 10.32
C ARG A 44 -19.67 9.08 8.89
N HIS A 45 -18.71 9.95 8.58
CA HIS A 45 -18.24 10.16 7.22
C HIS A 45 -16.71 10.09 7.14
N ASN A 46 -16.24 9.34 6.15
CA ASN A 46 -14.84 9.27 5.78
C ASN A 46 -14.70 9.75 4.34
N ILE A 47 -13.71 10.59 4.09
CA ILE A 47 -13.32 11.00 2.74
C ILE A 47 -12.12 10.18 2.30
N VAL A 48 -12.09 9.77 1.03
CA VAL A 48 -10.91 9.14 0.43
C VAL A 48 -9.93 10.25 0.02
N VAL A 49 -8.75 10.28 0.64
CA VAL A 49 -7.73 11.31 0.38
C VAL A 49 -6.67 10.85 -0.62
N ALA A 50 -6.44 9.53 -0.72
CA ALA A 50 -5.55 8.95 -1.73
C ALA A 50 -5.99 7.54 -2.06
N GLN A 51 -5.76 7.12 -3.31
CA GLN A 51 -5.88 5.73 -3.73
C GLN A 51 -4.57 5.29 -4.37
N THR A 52 -4.15 4.07 -4.05
CA THR A 52 -2.98 3.42 -4.64
C THR A 52 -3.33 1.99 -5.02
N LYS A 53 -2.57 1.43 -5.96
CA LYS A 53 -2.69 0.02 -6.33
C LYS A 53 -1.59 -0.78 -5.67
N GLN A 54 -1.91 -1.91 -5.07
CA GLN A 54 -0.94 -2.80 -4.46
C GLN A 54 -1.13 -4.22 -4.98
N CYS A 55 -0.03 -4.90 -5.33
CA CYS A 55 -0.10 -6.32 -5.66
C CYS A 55 -0.42 -7.16 -4.41
N ARG A 56 -1.40 -8.06 -4.50
CA ARG A 56 -1.81 -8.96 -3.41
C ARG A 56 -0.76 -10.00 -3.05
N ILE A 57 0.14 -10.33 -3.98
CA ILE A 57 1.12 -11.41 -3.83
C ILE A 57 2.43 -10.88 -3.25
N CYS A 58 3.00 -9.82 -3.83
CA CYS A 58 4.29 -9.27 -3.38
C CYS A 58 4.20 -7.98 -2.58
N GLY A 59 3.01 -7.40 -2.43
CA GLY A 59 2.84 -6.14 -1.72
C GLY A 59 3.44 -4.91 -2.42
N LYS A 60 3.93 -5.05 -3.66
CA LYS A 60 4.47 -3.90 -4.42
C LYS A 60 3.36 -2.87 -4.65
N GLU A 61 3.65 -1.62 -4.31
CA GLU A 61 2.76 -0.48 -4.51
C GLU A 61 3.05 0.19 -5.84
N PHE A 62 2.00 0.67 -6.48
CA PHE A 62 1.98 1.34 -7.76
C PHE A 62 1.24 2.65 -7.56
N GLU A 63 1.89 3.74 -7.92
CA GLU A 63 1.29 5.07 -7.87
C GLU A 63 0.13 5.13 -8.87
N GLU A 64 -1.02 5.62 -8.40
CA GLU A 64 -2.14 5.94 -9.27
C GLU A 64 -2.00 7.41 -9.62
N SER A 65 -1.47 7.69 -10.81
CA SER A 65 -1.46 9.04 -11.38
C SER A 65 -2.90 9.41 -11.71
N ASN A 66 -3.64 9.96 -10.75
CA ASN A 66 -4.95 10.55 -11.02
C ASN A 66 -4.78 12.06 -11.24
N PRO A 67 -4.81 12.57 -12.48
CA PRO A 67 -4.67 14.00 -12.77
C PRO A 67 -5.91 14.82 -12.41
N GLU A 68 -7.05 14.20 -12.10
CA GLU A 68 -8.28 14.90 -11.73
C GLU A 68 -8.69 14.50 -10.30
N GLY A 69 -8.02 15.11 -9.33
CA GLY A 69 -8.28 14.89 -7.92
C GLY A 69 -9.57 15.55 -7.47
N ILE A 70 -10.68 14.81 -7.41
CA ILE A 70 -11.76 14.99 -6.42
C ILE A 70 -12.42 13.63 -6.17
N TYR A 71 -12.16 12.99 -5.02
CA TYR A 71 -12.93 11.83 -4.57
C TYR A 71 -14.11 12.32 -3.69
N GLU A 72 -15.11 12.95 -4.29
CA GLU A 72 -16.41 13.11 -3.63
C GLU A 72 -17.18 11.80 -3.76
N SER A 73 -17.28 11.06 -2.64
CA SER A 73 -18.18 9.90 -2.54
C SER A 73 -19.47 10.39 -1.88
N LEU A 74 -20.57 10.35 -2.64
CA LEU A 74 -21.96 10.58 -2.22
C LEU A 74 -22.37 9.71 -1.03
#